data_AF-A0A7S0XRT7-F1
#
_entry.id   AF-A0A7S0XRT7-F1
#
_cell.length_a   1.000
_cell.length_b   1.000
_cell.length_c   1.000
_cell.angle_alpha   90.00
_cell.angle_beta   90.00
_cell.angle_gamma   90.00
#
_symmetry.space_group_name_H-M   'P 1'
#
loop_
_entity.id
_entity.type
_entity.pdbx_description
1 polymer ?
#
loop_
_entity_poly.entity_id
_entity_poly.type
_entity_poly.pdbx_seq_one_letter_code
_entity_poly.pdbx_strand_id
1 'polypeptide(L)'
;WMSWKADPGTIHPQPEAVIKAICAEEIGVEDVYVSAMSPKYPRAKYSRFFDCYVARFDHDCPWISNVVGAGNHAYFLGFTFTCSICLSVWTYIVCYMVGMTGYE
;
A
#
# COMPACT_ATOMS: atom_id res chain seq x y z
N TRP A 1 -8.51 -7.02 -10.98
CA TRP A 1 -7.86 -6.00 -10.15
C TRP A 1 -6.95 -6.73 -9.19
N MET A 2 -5.64 -6.50 -9.28
CA MET A 2 -4.61 -7.27 -8.58
C MET A 2 -3.66 -6.28 -7.92
N SER A 3 -3.15 -6.57 -6.73
CA SER A 3 -2.41 -5.59 -5.92
C SER A 3 -1.21 -4.96 -6.67
N TRP A 4 -0.52 -5.75 -7.51
CA TRP A 4 0.62 -5.27 -8.32
C TRP A 4 0.26 -4.40 -9.53
N LYS A 5 -1.00 -4.41 -9.98
CA LYS A 5 -1.46 -3.57 -11.12
C LYS A 5 -2.38 -2.43 -10.70
N ALA A 6 -3.01 -2.56 -9.53
CA ALA A 6 -3.94 -1.56 -9.04
C ALA A 6 -3.19 -0.29 -8.61
N ASP A 7 -3.77 0.87 -8.90
CA ASP A 7 -3.32 2.13 -8.32
C ASP A 7 -3.40 2.00 -6.77
N PRO A 8 -2.29 2.23 -6.05
CA PRO A 8 -2.29 2.14 -4.59
C PRO A 8 -3.09 3.24 -3.90
N GLY A 9 -3.65 4.18 -4.67
CA GLY A 9 -4.32 5.39 -4.15
C GLY A 9 -3.40 6.59 -4.26
N THR A 10 -2.78 6.74 -5.43
CA THR A 10 -1.86 7.82 -5.76
C THR A 10 -2.57 9.16 -5.64
N ILE A 11 -1.95 10.09 -4.91
CA ILE A 11 -2.45 11.45 -4.72
C ILE A 11 -1.75 12.34 -5.73
N HIS A 12 -2.53 12.89 -6.66
CA HIS A 12 -2.04 13.88 -7.59
C HIS A 12 -1.99 15.27 -6.92
N PRO A 13 -0.93 16.06 -7.14
CA PRO A 13 -0.84 17.43 -6.63
C PRO A 13 -2.06 18.25 -7.06
N GLN A 14 -2.61 19.05 -6.14
CA GLN A 14 -3.72 19.96 -6.41
C GLN A 14 -3.29 21.41 -6.15
N PRO A 15 -2.38 21.96 -6.98
CA PRO A 15 -1.75 23.25 -6.72
C PRO A 15 -2.78 24.39 -6.65
N GLU A 16 -3.85 24.35 -7.44
CA GLU A 16 -4.89 25.38 -7.44
C GLU A 16 -5.65 25.45 -6.10
N ALA A 17 -5.99 24.29 -5.53
CA ALA A 17 -6.69 24.22 -4.25
C ALA A 17 -5.81 24.74 -3.11
N VAL A 18 -4.52 24.41 -3.15
CA VAL A 18 -3.51 24.89 -2.21
C VAL A 18 -3.33 26.40 -2.32
N ILE A 19 -3.13 26.92 -3.55
CA ILE A 19 -2.99 28.36 -3.80
C ILE A 19 -4.22 29.11 -3.29
N LYS A 20 -5.43 28.60 -3.57
CA LYS A 20 -6.67 29.21 -3.09
C LYS A 20 -6.76 29.25 -1.57
N ALA A 21 -6.34 28.19 -0.88
CA ALA A 21 -6.33 28.14 0.59
C ALA A 21 -5.28 29.08 1.21
N ILE A 22 -4.10 29.22 0.58
CA ILE A 22 -3.09 30.21 0.99
C ILE A 22 -3.64 31.63 0.79
N CYS A 23 -4.23 31.92 -0.38
CA CYS A 23 -4.83 33.24 -0.66
C CYS A 23 -6.00 33.58 0.26
N ALA A 24 -6.68 32.57 0.82
CA ALA A 24 -7.73 32.73 1.82
C ALA A 24 -7.20 32.78 3.27
N GLU A 25 -5.88 32.72 3.45
CA GLU A 25 -5.19 32.68 4.75
C GLU A 25 -5.64 31.52 5.67
N GLU A 26 -6.19 30.44 5.11
CA GLU A 26 -6.62 29.26 5.86
C GLU A 26 -5.45 28.36 6.27
N ILE A 27 -4.34 28.43 5.53
CA ILE A 27 -3.15 27.59 5.66
C ILE A 27 -1.90 28.46 5.47
N GLY A 28 -0.91 28.34 6.35
CA GLY A 28 0.39 28.99 6.21
C GLY A 28 1.24 28.41 5.08
N VAL A 29 2.10 29.23 4.46
CA VAL A 29 3.00 28.80 3.35
C VAL A 29 3.92 27.65 3.78
N GLU A 30 4.33 27.62 5.04
CA GLU A 30 5.15 26.58 5.66
C GLU A 30 4.43 25.22 5.77
N ASP A 31 3.10 25.24 5.85
CA ASP A 31 2.27 24.04 5.96
C ASP A 31 1.84 23.49 4.60
N VAL A 32 2.21 24.12 3.49
CA VAL A 32 1.73 23.79 2.13
C VAL A 32 1.97 22.33 1.74
N TYR A 33 3.12 21.77 2.08
CA TYR A 33 3.43 20.37 1.80
C TYR A 33 2.55 19.40 2.60
N VAL A 34 2.18 19.78 3.82
CA VAL A 34 1.33 18.99 4.70
C VAL A 34 -0.13 19.19 4.31
N SER A 35 -0.57 20.42 4.04
CA SER A 35 -1.97 20.77 3.79
C SER A 35 -2.48 20.32 2.42
N ALA A 36 -1.62 20.30 1.39
CA ALA A 36 -1.94 19.77 0.07
C ALA A 36 -2.41 18.31 0.14
N MET A 37 -2.10 17.60 1.24
CA MET A 37 -2.37 16.18 1.42
C MET A 37 -3.17 15.85 2.70
N SER A 38 -2.99 16.58 3.80
CA SER A 38 -3.35 16.14 5.17
C SER A 38 -4.84 16.15 5.49
N PRO A 39 -5.64 17.22 5.24
CA PRO A 39 -7.06 17.20 5.62
C PRO A 39 -7.88 16.21 4.78
N LYS A 40 -7.50 16.02 3.51
CA LYS A 40 -8.21 15.17 2.55
C LYS A 40 -7.72 13.72 2.55
N TYR A 41 -6.47 13.47 2.91
CA TYR A 41 -5.84 12.15 2.86
C TYR A 41 -5.14 11.80 4.18
N PRO A 42 -5.90 11.49 5.25
CA PRO A 42 -5.31 11.06 6.51
C PRO A 42 -4.40 9.84 6.31
N ARG A 43 -3.20 9.91 6.90
CA ARG A 43 -2.11 8.92 6.77
C ARG A 43 -1.52 8.79 5.36
N ALA A 44 -1.60 9.84 4.53
CA ALA A 44 -0.80 9.90 3.30
C ALA A 44 0.70 9.94 3.62
N LYS A 45 1.52 9.30 2.78
CA LYS A 45 2.99 9.40 2.83
C LYS A 45 3.57 9.39 1.41
N TYR A 46 4.76 9.97 1.28
CA TYR A 46 5.55 9.91 0.07
C TYR A 46 6.34 8.59 0.01
N SER A 47 6.24 7.89 -1.10
CA SER A 47 7.15 6.80 -1.45
C SER A 47 8.29 7.35 -2.29
N ARG A 48 9.53 7.17 -1.81
CA ARG A 48 10.74 7.56 -2.56
C ARG A 48 11.01 6.62 -3.73
N PHE A 49 10.65 5.35 -3.61
CA PHE A 49 10.93 4.34 -4.62
C PHE A 49 10.05 4.50 -5.85
N PHE A 50 8.79 4.90 -5.64
CA PHE A 50 7.80 5.06 -6.69
C PHE A 50 7.53 6.53 -7.04
N ASP A 51 8.24 7.46 -6.39
CA ASP A 51 8.17 8.91 -6.60
C ASP A 51 6.74 9.46 -6.58
N CYS A 52 5.95 9.04 -5.59
CA CYS A 52 4.55 9.42 -5.50
C CYS A 52 4.05 9.52 -4.07
N TYR A 53 2.99 10.29 -3.84
CA TYR A 53 2.26 10.29 -2.59
C TYR A 53 1.12 9.31 -2.66
N VAL A 54 0.92 8.51 -1.62
CA VAL A 54 -0.12 7.48 -1.58
C VAL A 54 -0.99 7.68 -0.34
N ALA A 55 -2.31 7.69 -0.55
CA ALA A 55 -3.30 7.79 0.53
C ALA A 55 -3.30 6.52 1.38
N ARG A 56 -3.44 6.67 2.71
CA ARG A 56 -3.35 5.57 3.69
C ARG A 56 -2.17 4.63 3.40
N PHE A 57 -1.00 5.22 3.16
CA PHE A 57 0.22 4.49 2.86
C PHE A 57 0.46 3.41 3.93
N ASP A 58 0.69 2.19 3.47
CA ASP A 58 1.07 1.06 4.32
C ASP A 58 2.58 0.81 4.19
N HIS A 59 3.04 0.34 3.03
CA HIS A 59 4.47 0.10 2.77
C HIS A 59 4.80 0.01 1.27
N ASP A 60 6.09 0.16 0.94
CA ASP A 60 6.64 -0.17 -0.37
C ASP A 60 6.90 -1.69 -0.43
N CYS A 61 6.22 -2.39 -1.32
CA CYS A 61 6.26 -3.85 -1.34
C CYS A 61 7.08 -4.37 -2.54
N PRO A 62 8.29 -4.92 -2.31
CA PRO A 62 9.12 -5.45 -3.40
C PRO A 62 8.48 -6.67 -4.05
N TRP A 63 7.68 -7.44 -3.32
CA TRP A 63 7.07 -8.70 -3.78
C TRP A 63 6.01 -8.52 -4.86
N ILE A 64 5.32 -7.38 -4.84
CA ILE A 64 4.33 -7.01 -5.85
C ILE A 64 4.85 -5.90 -6.76
N SER A 65 6.09 -5.44 -6.56
CA SER A 65 6.70 -4.31 -7.28
C SER A 65 5.78 -3.07 -7.32
N ASN A 66 5.11 -2.77 -6.21
CA ASN A 66 4.15 -1.68 -6.08
C ASN A 66 4.05 -1.20 -4.62
N VAL A 67 3.53 0.00 -4.41
CA VAL A 67 3.15 0.49 -3.06
C VAL A 67 1.87 -0.21 -2.62
N VAL A 68 1.70 -0.44 -1.33
CA VAL A 68 0.41 -0.84 -0.73
C VAL A 68 -0.21 0.37 -0.04
N GLY A 69 -1.43 0.71 -0.42
CA GLY A 69 -2.16 1.88 0.08
C GLY A 69 -3.67 1.74 -0.05
N ALA A 70 -4.38 2.85 0.08
CA ALA A 70 -5.84 2.89 0.09
C ALA A 70 -6.50 2.14 -1.10
N GLY A 71 -5.91 2.24 -2.29
CA GLY A 71 -6.49 1.72 -3.53
C GLY A 71 -6.27 0.22 -3.77
N ASN A 72 -5.33 -0.41 -3.06
CA ASN A 72 -4.98 -1.81 -3.32
C ASN A 72 -4.78 -2.69 -2.06
N HIS A 73 -4.97 -2.15 -0.86
CA HIS A 73 -4.77 -2.87 0.40
C HIS A 73 -5.58 -4.17 0.49
N ALA A 74 -6.86 -4.15 0.09
CA ALA A 74 -7.71 -5.35 0.13
C ALA A 74 -7.21 -6.46 -0.83
N TYR A 75 -6.69 -6.09 -2.00
CA TYR A 75 -6.09 -7.05 -2.93
C TYR A 75 -4.78 -7.62 -2.38
N PHE A 76 -4.01 -6.81 -1.66
CA PHE A 76 -2.78 -7.27 -0.99
C PHE A 76 -3.09 -8.31 0.10
N LEU A 77 -4.11 -8.05 0.93
CA LEU A 77 -4.56 -9.01 1.95
C LEU A 77 -5.07 -10.32 1.34
N GLY A 78 -5.81 -10.25 0.24
CA GLY A 78 -6.22 -11.45 -0.50
C GLY A 78 -5.02 -12.26 -1.00
N PHE A 79 -4.02 -11.59 -1.57
CA PHE A 79 -2.78 -12.21 -2.03
C PHE A 79 -2.03 -12.91 -0.88
N THR A 80 -1.76 -12.21 0.23
CA THR A 80 -1.02 -12.78 1.36
C THR A 80 -1.77 -13.94 2.03
N PHE A 81 -3.09 -13.84 2.12
CA PHE A 81 -3.94 -14.92 2.64
C PHE A 81 -3.87 -16.18 1.76
N THR A 82 -4.00 -16.03 0.44
CA THR A 82 -3.87 -17.17 -0.48
C THR A 82 -2.48 -17.80 -0.42
N CYS A 83 -1.41 -16.99 -0.40
CA CYS A 83 -0.05 -17.50 -0.24
C CYS A 83 0.11 -18.30 1.08
N SER A 84 -0.47 -17.80 2.17
CA SER A 84 -0.40 -18.47 3.48
C SER A 84 -1.09 -19.84 3.46
N ILE A 85 -2.26 -19.94 2.82
CA ILE A 85 -2.96 -21.22 2.63
C ILE A 85 -2.11 -22.18 1.78
N CYS A 86 -1.60 -21.73 0.64
CA CYS A 86 -0.80 -22.57 -0.25
C CYS A 86 0.44 -23.12 0.47
N LEU A 87 1.16 -22.28 1.21
CA LEU A 87 2.34 -22.71 1.98
C LEU A 87 1.96 -23.68 3.10
N SER A 88 0.83 -23.47 3.77
CA SER A 88 0.35 -24.35 4.84
C SER A 88 -0.01 -25.73 4.29
N VAL A 89 -0.74 -25.80 3.17
CA VAL A 89 -1.09 -27.05 2.50
C VAL A 89 0.16 -27.77 2.01
N TRP A 90 1.10 -27.04 1.39
CA TRP A 90 2.37 -27.61 0.93
C TRP A 90 3.16 -28.21 2.09
N THR A 91 3.30 -27.47 3.19
CA THR A 91 4.01 -27.93 4.38
C THR A 91 3.35 -29.19 4.96
N TYR A 92 2.02 -29.22 5.03
CA TYR A 92 1.27 -30.40 5.47
C TYR A 92 1.55 -31.62 4.57
N ILE A 93 1.48 -31.46 3.25
CA ILE A 93 1.75 -32.55 2.29
C ILE A 93 3.17 -33.07 2.47
N VAL A 94 4.17 -32.18 2.56
CA VAL A 94 5.56 -32.57 2.76
C VAL A 94 5.74 -33.33 4.07
N CYS A 95 5.20 -32.82 5.18
CA CYS A 95 5.26 -33.51 6.48
C CYS A 95 4.56 -34.87 6.45
N TYR A 96 3.43 -34.99 5.76
CA TYR A 96 2.72 -36.26 5.60
C TYR A 96 3.56 -37.27 4.81
N MET A 97 4.16 -36.87 3.68
CA MET A 97 5.02 -37.73 2.87
C MET A 97 6.29 -38.17 3.60
N VAL A 98 6.94 -37.25 4.33
CA VAL A 98 8.11 -37.58 5.17
C VAL A 98 7.70 -38.51 6.32
N GLY A 99 6.56 -38.25 6.96
CA GLY A 99 6.00 -39.15 7.97
C GLY A 99 5.79 -40.56 7.44
N MET A 100 5.23 -40.73 6.23
CA MET A 100 5.05 -42.05 5.62
C MET A 100 6.36 -42.76 5.25
N THR A 101 7.44 -42.01 4.99
CA THR A 101 8.74 -42.58 4.60
C THR A 101 9.68 -42.84 5.79
N GLY A 102 9.32 -42.37 6.99
CA GLY A 102 10.11 -42.50 8.22
C GLY A 102 9.59 -43.51 9.25
N TYR A 103 8.63 -44.38 8.88
CA TYR A 103 8.12 -45.49 9.71
C TYR A 103 8.49 -46.87 9.13
N GLU A 104 9.71 -47.03 8.65
CA GLU A 104 10.37 -48.34 8.46
C GLU A 104 11.71 -48.38 9.21
#